data_AF-X6L7X3-F1
#
_entry.id   AF-X6L7X3-F1
#
_cell.length_a   1.000
_cell.length_b   1.000
_cell.length_c   1.000
_cell.angle_alpha   90.00
_cell.angle_beta   90.00
_cell.angle_gamma   90.00
#
_symmetry.space_group_name_H-M   'P 1'
#
loop_
_entity.id
_entity.type
_entity.pdbx_description
1 polymer ?
#
loop_
_entity_poly.entity_id
_entity_poly.type
_entity_poly.pdbx_seq_one_letter_code
_entity_poly.pdbx_strand_id
1 'polypeptide(L)'
;MEGGKTAVMYNLENIHESLYDMLNQRYQKRPSGQPYCRVALGSESRDCYVSENFKLVVIVMKSVAYSPEMPIAFLNRFEKQLISYESSLQPKVRAHIQEMRDKLSQAFGMRGGQLSDLFPGFCDDTIPSALCILAEEQHDEKYDEQKVGKNEETLNLTDIELKMLELFRPMCRPEKLIELAIQKKYRPNDDPTQPEHFPTLVLFKKK
;
A
#
# COMPACT_ATOMS: atom_id res chain seq x y z
N MET A 1 18.42 16.32 13.30
CA MET A 1 19.67 15.57 13.51
C MET A 1 20.03 15.55 14.99
N GLU A 2 20.28 16.71 15.59
CA GLU A 2 20.63 16.82 17.01
C GLU A 2 19.58 16.21 17.95
N GLY A 3 18.30 16.49 17.73
CA GLY A 3 17.21 15.94 18.54
C GLY A 3 16.94 14.44 18.39
N GLY A 4 17.73 13.68 17.62
CA GLY A 4 17.62 12.21 17.52
C GLY A 4 16.34 11.68 16.87
N LYS A 5 15.51 12.52 16.26
CA LYS A 5 14.26 12.10 15.61
C LYS A 5 14.52 11.52 14.22
N THR A 6 13.74 10.51 13.83
CA THR A 6 13.73 10.01 12.46
C THR A 6 13.14 11.04 11.50
N ALA A 7 13.84 11.33 10.41
CA ALA A 7 13.32 12.11 9.31
C ALA A 7 12.89 11.18 8.17
N VAL A 8 11.67 11.34 7.67
CA VAL A 8 11.17 10.64 6.48
C VAL A 8 11.03 11.68 5.37
N MET A 9 11.75 11.49 4.27
CA MET A 9 11.77 12.41 3.14
C MET A 9 11.25 11.72 1.89
N TYR A 10 10.36 12.39 1.17
CA TYR A 10 9.87 11.93 -0.12
C TYR A 10 10.58 12.68 -1.24
N ASN A 11 11.16 11.94 -2.18
CA ASN A 11 11.84 12.44 -3.38
C ASN A 11 12.95 13.51 -3.14
N LEU A 12 14.15 13.05 -2.76
CA LEU A 12 15.26 13.89 -2.30
C LEU A 12 16.10 14.56 -3.42
N GLU A 13 15.47 15.16 -4.43
CA GLU A 13 16.18 15.63 -5.62
C GLU A 13 17.04 16.88 -5.37
N ASN A 14 16.71 17.72 -4.37
CA ASN A 14 17.35 19.05 -4.23
C ASN A 14 18.22 19.27 -2.98
N ILE A 15 18.16 18.39 -1.99
CA ILE A 15 18.86 18.60 -0.70
C ILE A 15 19.99 17.60 -0.46
N HIS A 16 20.19 16.64 -1.36
CA HIS A 16 21.21 15.61 -1.18
C HIS A 16 22.63 16.17 -1.22
N GLU A 17 22.88 17.22 -2.00
CA GLU A 17 24.17 17.95 -1.99
C GLU A 17 24.40 18.64 -0.65
N SER A 18 23.36 19.28 -0.11
CA SER A 18 23.41 19.94 1.19
C SER A 18 23.73 19.01 2.35
N LEU A 19 23.27 17.76 2.24
CA LEU A 19 23.42 16.71 3.25
C LEU A 19 24.62 15.81 2.98
N TYR A 20 25.53 16.18 2.09
CA TYR A 20 26.60 15.31 1.61
C TYR A 20 27.40 14.65 2.74
N ASP A 21 27.92 15.41 3.70
CA ASP A 21 28.72 14.85 4.79
C ASP A 21 27.89 13.94 5.71
N MET A 22 26.62 14.31 5.95
CA MET A 22 25.69 13.49 6.75
C MET A 22 25.41 12.15 6.05
N LEU A 23 25.08 12.18 4.75
CA LEU A 23 24.77 10.99 3.96
C LEU A 23 25.97 10.06 3.80
N ASN A 24 27.19 10.61 3.71
CA ASN A 24 28.41 9.80 3.69
C ASN A 24 28.88 9.37 5.08
N GLN A 25 28.14 9.68 6.14
CA GLN A 25 28.50 9.42 7.54
C GLN A 25 29.90 9.97 7.90
N ARG A 26 30.29 11.10 7.31
CA ARG A 26 31.57 11.78 7.55
C ARG A 26 31.49 12.63 8.82
N TYR A 27 31.34 11.96 9.95
CA TYR A 27 31.22 12.61 11.25
C TYR A 27 32.58 12.95 11.86
N GLN A 28 32.68 14.15 12.41
CA GLN A 28 33.82 14.61 13.20
C GLN A 28 33.44 14.61 14.68
N LYS A 29 34.43 14.46 15.57
CA LYS A 29 34.23 14.53 17.02
C LYS A 29 35.05 15.67 17.61
N ARG A 30 34.40 16.52 18.40
CA ARG A 30 35.08 17.50 19.27
C ARG A 30 35.52 16.81 20.57
N PRO A 31 36.39 17.43 21.38
CA PRO A 31 36.75 16.90 22.70
C PRO A 31 35.55 16.61 23.62
N SER A 32 34.40 17.26 23.39
CA SER A 32 33.13 17.00 24.07
C SER A 32 32.46 15.66 23.72
N GLY A 33 33.00 14.91 22.75
CA GLY A 33 32.57 13.55 22.40
C GLY A 33 31.39 13.45 21.43
N GLN A 34 30.58 14.50 21.26
CA GLN A 34 29.41 14.44 20.35
C GLN A 34 29.81 14.51 18.87
N PRO A 35 29.31 13.59 18.02
CA PRO A 35 29.56 13.64 16.60
C PRO A 35 28.78 14.77 15.92
N TYR A 36 29.42 15.42 14.95
CA TYR A 36 28.81 16.47 14.13
C TYR A 36 29.25 16.31 12.66
N CYS A 37 28.48 16.86 11.74
CA CYS A 37 28.85 16.98 10.33
C CYS A 37 28.56 18.39 9.84
N ARG A 38 29.09 18.74 8.67
CA ARG A 38 28.75 19.99 8.00
C ARG A 38 27.51 19.79 7.13
N VAL A 39 26.58 20.73 7.23
CA VAL A 39 25.43 20.86 6.32
C VAL A 39 25.63 22.16 5.55
N ALA A 40 25.54 22.10 4.22
CA ALA A 40 25.75 23.24 3.34
C ALA A 40 24.46 23.62 2.63
N LEU A 41 24.06 24.89 2.67
CA LEU A 41 22.90 25.41 1.96
C LEU A 41 23.40 26.54 1.05
N GLY A 42 23.61 26.23 -0.24
CA GLY A 42 24.27 27.15 -1.16
C GLY A 42 25.70 27.45 -0.71
N SER A 43 26.03 28.73 -0.51
CA SER A 43 27.34 29.18 -0.02
C SER A 43 27.50 29.10 1.50
N GLU A 44 26.39 28.96 2.24
CA GLU A 44 26.39 28.91 3.69
C GLU A 44 26.63 27.48 4.18
N SER A 45 27.42 27.31 5.23
CA SER A 45 27.58 26.01 5.86
C SER A 45 27.59 26.11 7.38
N ARG A 46 27.03 25.09 8.03
CA ARG A 46 26.97 24.99 9.49
C ARG A 46 27.36 23.60 9.96
N ASP A 47 28.03 23.58 11.10
CA ASP A 47 28.27 22.36 11.86
C ASP A 47 26.97 21.98 12.58
N CYS A 48 26.47 20.78 12.32
CA CYS A 48 25.26 20.23 12.92
C CYS A 48 25.58 18.97 13.70
N TYR A 49 25.19 18.93 14.98
CA TYR A 49 25.30 17.73 15.81
C TYR A 49 24.38 16.62 15.30
N VAL A 50 24.88 15.39 15.38
CA VAL A 50 24.17 14.19 14.93
C VAL A 50 24.00 13.28 16.12
N SER A 51 22.77 13.07 16.57
CA SER A 51 22.48 12.09 17.60
C SER A 51 22.62 10.67 17.04
N GLU A 52 23.08 9.72 17.85
CA GLU A 52 23.13 8.29 17.49
C GLU A 52 21.75 7.69 17.18
N ASN A 53 20.69 8.29 17.73
CA ASN A 53 19.30 7.89 17.50
C ASN A 53 18.72 8.46 16.21
N PHE A 54 19.40 9.43 15.58
CA PHE A 54 18.92 10.03 14.33
C PHE A 54 18.92 8.99 13.20
N LYS A 55 17.79 8.86 12.51
CA LYS A 55 17.63 8.05 11.30
C LYS A 55 17.08 8.91 10.17
N LEU A 56 17.48 8.59 8.94
CA LEU A 56 16.94 9.20 7.73
C LEU A 56 16.39 8.09 6.84
N VAL A 57 15.11 8.20 6.51
CA VAL A 57 14.42 7.32 5.55
C VAL A 57 14.07 8.16 4.33
N VAL A 58 14.45 7.69 3.15
CA VAL A 58 14.12 8.34 1.88
C VAL A 58 13.19 7.42 1.10
N ILE A 59 12.01 7.93 0.77
CA ILE A 59 11.01 7.26 -0.04
C ILE A 59 11.13 7.78 -1.46
N VAL A 60 11.38 6.86 -2.39
CA VAL A 60 11.46 7.10 -3.83
C VAL A 60 10.66 6.06 -4.57
N MET A 61 10.01 6.47 -5.67
CA MET A 61 9.35 5.51 -6.55
C MET A 61 10.41 4.63 -7.25
N LYS A 62 10.11 3.35 -7.47
CA LYS A 62 11.02 2.43 -8.16
C LYS A 62 11.45 2.97 -9.54
N SER A 63 10.51 3.54 -10.31
CA SER A 63 10.80 4.12 -11.62
C SER A 63 11.84 5.25 -11.54
N VAL A 64 11.72 6.13 -10.54
CA VAL A 64 12.64 7.25 -10.31
C VAL A 64 13.98 6.75 -9.78
N ALA A 65 13.97 5.80 -8.84
CA ALA A 65 15.19 5.24 -8.25
C ALA A 65 16.12 4.56 -9.27
N TYR A 66 15.57 4.03 -10.36
CA TYR A 66 16.35 3.41 -11.44
C TYR A 66 16.37 4.26 -12.72
N SER A 67 15.96 5.52 -12.63
CA SER A 67 15.99 6.46 -13.75
C SER A 67 17.40 6.99 -14.01
N PRO A 68 17.73 7.43 -15.24
CA PRO A 68 19.02 8.06 -15.55
C PRO A 68 19.29 9.34 -14.75
N GLU A 69 18.24 10.03 -14.31
CA GLU A 69 18.32 11.28 -13.56
C GLU A 69 18.78 11.07 -12.10
N MET A 70 18.61 9.86 -11.55
CA MET A 70 18.96 9.55 -10.18
C MET A 70 20.47 9.31 -10.02
N PRO A 71 21.20 10.12 -9.20
CA PRO A 71 22.63 9.93 -9.03
C PRO A 71 22.96 8.60 -8.32
N ILE A 72 23.68 7.70 -9.01
CA ILE A 72 24.07 6.38 -8.47
C ILE A 72 24.84 6.52 -7.15
N ALA A 73 25.72 7.51 -7.06
CA ALA A 73 26.51 7.80 -5.85
C ALA A 73 25.62 8.19 -4.66
N PHE A 74 24.48 8.83 -4.90
CA PHE A 74 23.51 9.14 -3.86
C PHE A 74 22.81 7.86 -3.39
N LEU A 75 22.27 7.06 -4.30
CA LEU A 75 21.61 5.79 -3.98
C LEU A 75 22.51 4.81 -3.21
N ASN A 76 23.81 4.81 -3.49
CA ASN A 76 24.76 3.92 -2.84
C ASN A 76 25.10 4.30 -1.39
N ARG A 77 24.65 5.45 -0.91
CA ARG A 77 24.77 5.86 0.50
C ARG A 77 23.64 5.32 1.39
N PHE A 78 22.63 4.71 0.78
CA PHE A 78 21.48 4.16 1.49
C PHE A 78 21.46 2.64 1.41
N GLU A 79 20.98 2.02 2.49
CA GLU A 79 20.43 0.68 2.45
C GLU A 79 19.13 0.73 1.63
N LYS A 80 19.01 -0.15 0.62
CA LYS A 80 17.89 -0.14 -0.32
C LYS A 80 16.89 -1.23 0.08
N GLN A 81 15.66 -0.81 0.37
CA GLN A 81 14.56 -1.72 0.67
C GLN A 81 13.43 -1.46 -0.32
N LEU A 82 12.89 -2.53 -0.91
CA LEU A 82 11.72 -2.46 -1.76
C LEU A 82 10.49 -2.74 -0.90
N ILE A 83 9.55 -1.81 -0.89
CA ILE A 83 8.30 -1.94 -0.15
C ILE A 83 7.15 -1.75 -1.14
N SER A 84 6.26 -2.74 -1.19
CA SER A 84 4.95 -2.70 -1.80
C SER A 84 3.97 -3.49 -0.94
N TYR A 85 2.66 -3.24 -1.06
CA TYR A 85 1.65 -4.03 -0.36
C TYR A 85 1.81 -5.52 -0.63
N GLU A 86 2.04 -5.89 -1.91
CA GLU A 86 2.29 -7.26 -2.30
C GLU A 86 3.52 -7.88 -1.61
N SER A 87 4.63 -7.13 -1.49
CA SER A 87 5.84 -7.62 -0.82
C SER A 87 5.71 -7.74 0.70
N SER A 88 4.79 -6.97 1.30
CA SER A 88 4.52 -6.98 2.74
C SER A 88 3.63 -8.15 3.17
N LEU A 89 2.93 -8.77 2.22
CA LEU A 89 2.10 -9.94 2.48
C LEU A 89 2.93 -11.20 2.71
N GLN A 90 2.46 -12.07 3.61
CA GLN A 90 3.04 -13.41 3.76
C GLN A 90 2.94 -14.18 2.44
N PRO A 91 3.96 -15.00 2.08
CA PRO A 91 3.96 -15.74 0.81
C PRO A 91 2.70 -16.57 0.55
N LYS A 92 2.12 -17.15 1.61
CA LYS A 92 0.87 -17.92 1.55
C LYS A 92 -0.31 -17.04 1.11
N VAL A 93 -0.48 -15.85 1.67
CA VAL A 93 -1.56 -14.91 1.31
C VAL A 93 -1.33 -14.34 -0.09
N ARG A 94 -0.07 -13.99 -0.39
CA ARG A 94 0.34 -13.46 -1.69
C ARG A 94 -0.05 -14.38 -2.86
N ALA A 95 0.07 -15.70 -2.69
CA ALA A 95 -0.31 -16.68 -3.71
C ALA A 95 -1.81 -16.61 -4.10
N HIS A 96 -2.66 -16.06 -3.23
CA HIS A 96 -4.12 -15.98 -3.45
C HIS A 96 -4.57 -14.65 -4.06
N ILE A 97 -3.68 -13.69 -4.32
CA ILE A 97 -4.07 -12.36 -4.87
C ILE A 97 -4.90 -12.50 -6.15
N GLN A 98 -4.47 -13.36 -7.06
CA GLN A 98 -5.17 -13.57 -8.33
C GLN A 98 -6.52 -14.27 -8.12
N GLU A 99 -6.58 -15.26 -7.23
CA GLU A 99 -7.84 -15.93 -6.87
C GLU A 99 -8.85 -14.94 -6.28
N MET A 100 -8.40 -14.05 -5.38
CA MET A 100 -9.24 -13.01 -4.79
C MET A 100 -9.73 -12.01 -5.84
N ARG A 101 -8.88 -11.68 -6.83
CA ARG A 101 -9.27 -10.84 -7.98
C ARG A 101 -10.38 -11.48 -8.80
N ASP A 102 -10.28 -12.78 -9.05
CA ASP A 102 -11.26 -13.52 -9.84
C ASP A 102 -12.58 -13.68 -9.06
N LYS A 103 -12.51 -13.98 -7.76
CA LYS A 103 -13.69 -14.05 -6.87
C LYS A 103 -14.40 -12.70 -6.76
N LEU A 104 -13.65 -11.61 -6.63
CA LEU A 104 -14.20 -10.26 -6.61
C LEU A 104 -14.90 -9.95 -7.94
N SER A 105 -14.26 -10.27 -9.07
CA SER A 105 -14.85 -10.11 -10.41
C SER A 105 -16.15 -10.92 -10.55
N GLN A 106 -16.14 -12.18 -10.09
CA GLN A 106 -17.30 -13.05 -10.14
C GLN A 106 -18.46 -12.52 -9.28
N ALA A 107 -18.17 -12.08 -8.04
CA ALA A 107 -19.17 -11.58 -7.11
C ALA A 107 -19.89 -10.34 -7.64
N PHE A 108 -19.16 -9.45 -8.31
CA PHE A 108 -19.73 -8.26 -8.95
C PHE A 108 -20.20 -8.48 -10.39
N GLY A 109 -20.05 -9.70 -10.92
CA GLY A 109 -20.51 -10.05 -12.25
C GLY A 109 -19.70 -9.44 -13.39
N MET A 110 -18.45 -9.08 -13.13
CA MET A 110 -17.51 -8.50 -14.07
C MET A 110 -16.79 -9.60 -14.84
N ARG A 111 -16.45 -9.32 -16.11
CA ARG A 111 -15.47 -10.13 -16.83
C ARG A 111 -14.07 -9.77 -16.32
N GLY A 112 -13.18 -10.75 -16.21
CA GLY A 112 -11.82 -10.56 -15.68
C GLY A 112 -11.12 -9.37 -16.34
N GLY A 113 -10.64 -8.42 -15.52
CA GLY A 113 -9.96 -7.20 -15.99
C GLY A 113 -10.80 -5.92 -16.03
N GLN A 114 -12.12 -5.98 -15.82
CA GLN A 114 -13.00 -4.79 -15.83
C GLN A 114 -13.26 -4.18 -14.43
N LEU A 115 -12.54 -4.64 -13.40
CA LEU A 115 -12.73 -4.13 -12.03
C LEU A 115 -12.47 -2.62 -11.92
N SER A 116 -11.59 -2.06 -12.74
CA SER A 116 -11.33 -0.62 -12.83
C SER A 116 -12.49 0.21 -13.36
N ASP A 117 -13.41 -0.39 -14.12
CA ASP A 117 -14.63 0.28 -14.57
C ASP A 117 -15.62 0.43 -13.41
N LEU A 118 -15.63 -0.55 -12.51
CA LEU A 118 -16.54 -0.62 -11.36
C LEU A 118 -16.00 0.13 -10.14
N PHE A 119 -14.70 0.00 -9.85
CA PHE A 119 -14.04 0.55 -8.68
C PHE A 119 -13.13 1.72 -9.10
N PRO A 120 -13.47 2.97 -8.76
CA PRO A 120 -12.63 4.11 -9.07
C PRO A 120 -11.24 3.95 -8.44
N GLY A 121 -10.18 4.12 -9.23
CA GLY A 121 -8.80 4.02 -8.73
C GLY A 121 -8.30 2.59 -8.51
N PHE A 122 -9.05 1.57 -8.93
CA PHE A 122 -8.57 0.18 -8.87
C PHE A 122 -7.31 0.00 -9.71
N CYS A 123 -6.27 -0.52 -9.07
CA CYS A 123 -4.96 -0.78 -9.64
C CYS A 123 -4.41 -2.11 -9.13
N ASP A 124 -3.18 -2.45 -9.51
CA ASP A 124 -2.56 -3.71 -9.10
C ASP A 124 -2.33 -3.83 -7.60
N ASP A 125 -2.17 -2.69 -6.91
CA ASP A 125 -2.00 -2.65 -5.46
C ASP A 125 -3.32 -2.72 -4.68
N THR A 126 -4.49 -2.56 -5.31
CA THR A 126 -5.78 -2.47 -4.58
C THR A 126 -6.15 -3.76 -3.83
N ILE A 127 -5.91 -4.92 -4.44
CA ILE A 127 -6.16 -6.21 -3.77
C ILE A 127 -5.09 -6.49 -2.72
N PRO A 128 -3.79 -6.39 -3.03
CA PRO A 128 -2.74 -6.52 -2.02
C PRO A 128 -2.95 -5.60 -0.81
N SER A 129 -3.31 -4.33 -1.01
CA SER A 129 -3.54 -3.39 0.08
C SER A 129 -4.73 -3.78 0.95
N ALA A 130 -5.81 -4.25 0.34
CA ALA A 130 -6.97 -4.72 1.07
C ALA A 130 -6.64 -5.99 1.90
N LEU A 131 -5.87 -6.91 1.33
CA LEU A 131 -5.38 -8.09 2.07
C LEU A 131 -4.45 -7.69 3.24
N CYS A 132 -3.63 -6.64 3.10
CA CYS A 132 -2.83 -6.13 4.21
C CYS A 132 -3.71 -5.61 5.35
N ILE A 133 -4.73 -4.80 5.06
CA ILE A 133 -5.66 -4.27 6.06
C ILE A 133 -6.34 -5.41 6.82
N LEU A 134 -6.86 -6.40 6.09
CA LEU A 134 -7.53 -7.55 6.71
C LEU A 134 -6.59 -8.45 7.53
N ALA A 135 -5.31 -8.51 7.17
CA ALA A 135 -4.31 -9.22 7.95
C ALA A 135 -3.93 -8.48 9.24
N GLU A 136 -3.92 -7.15 9.23
CA GLU A 136 -3.68 -6.32 10.42
C GLU A 136 -4.85 -6.41 11.43
N GLU A 137 -6.10 -6.39 10.95
CA GLU A 137 -7.30 -6.58 11.80
C GLU A 137 -7.27 -7.93 12.55
N GLN A 138 -6.81 -9.00 11.90
CA GLN A 138 -6.67 -10.30 12.54
C GLN A 138 -5.56 -10.34 13.61
N HIS A 139 -4.59 -9.43 13.53
CA HIS A 139 -3.55 -9.29 14.54
C HIS A 139 -4.07 -8.55 15.76
N ASP A 140 -4.80 -7.44 15.58
CA ASP A 140 -5.37 -6.65 16.68
C ASP A 140 -6.45 -7.41 17.47
N GLU A 141 -7.32 -8.18 16.79
CA GLU A 141 -8.32 -9.04 17.44
C GLU A 141 -7.68 -10.13 18.33
N LYS A 142 -6.46 -10.59 17.99
CA LYS A 142 -5.73 -11.63 18.77
C LYS A 142 -4.90 -11.06 19.92
N TYR A 143 -4.57 -9.77 19.93
CA TYR A 143 -3.90 -9.17 21.09
C TYR A 143 -4.84 -9.03 22.31
N ASP A 144 -6.16 -8.96 22.08
CA ASP A 144 -7.16 -8.98 23.15
C ASP A 144 -7.54 -10.42 23.58
N GLU A 145 -7.39 -11.41 22.69
CA GLU A 145 -7.70 -12.81 22.98
C GLU A 145 -6.49 -13.76 22.79
N GLN A 146 -5.79 -14.01 23.91
CA GLN A 146 -4.97 -15.20 24.27
C GLN A 146 -3.43 -15.09 24.28
N LYS A 147 -2.88 -15.10 25.52
CA LYS A 147 -1.86 -16.09 25.90
C LYS A 147 -2.47 -17.48 25.65
N VAL A 148 -1.90 -18.27 24.74
CA VAL A 148 -1.73 -19.75 24.76
C VAL A 148 -1.53 -20.25 23.33
N GLY A 149 -0.47 -21.05 23.13
CA GLY A 149 -0.43 -22.09 22.10
C GLY A 149 -0.05 -21.65 20.68
N LYS A 150 1.19 -21.96 20.30
CA LYS A 150 1.61 -22.06 18.88
C LYS A 150 0.78 -23.16 18.20
N ASN A 151 -0.30 -22.78 17.52
CA ASN A 151 -0.81 -23.54 16.40
C ASN A 151 -0.56 -22.69 15.15
N GLU A 152 -0.03 -23.30 14.11
CA GLU A 152 0.06 -22.69 12.79
C GLU A 152 -1.35 -22.44 12.28
N GLU A 153 -1.89 -21.25 12.54
CA GLU A 153 -3.23 -20.87 12.13
C GLU A 153 -3.26 -20.72 10.61
N THR A 154 -3.94 -21.66 9.98
CA THR A 154 -4.34 -21.60 8.58
C THR A 154 -5.27 -20.39 8.43
N LEU A 155 -4.86 -19.35 7.70
CA LEU A 155 -5.75 -18.23 7.37
C LEU A 155 -7.06 -18.78 6.79
N ASN A 156 -8.20 -18.46 7.40
CA ASN A 156 -9.50 -18.85 6.86
C ASN A 156 -9.80 -17.98 5.63
N LEU A 157 -9.41 -18.49 4.46
CA LEU A 157 -9.59 -17.84 3.16
C LEU A 157 -11.04 -17.44 2.91
N THR A 158 -12.01 -18.24 3.36
CA THR A 158 -13.44 -17.96 3.21
C THR A 158 -13.87 -16.71 3.97
N ASP A 159 -13.34 -16.52 5.18
CA ASP A 159 -13.64 -15.33 5.99
C ASP A 159 -13.01 -14.08 5.37
N ILE A 160 -11.78 -14.21 4.83
CA ILE A 160 -11.09 -13.13 4.12
C ILE A 160 -11.87 -12.73 2.87
N GLU A 161 -12.43 -13.69 2.13
CA GLU A 161 -13.28 -13.43 0.97
C GLU A 161 -14.53 -12.63 1.34
N LEU A 162 -15.21 -13.01 2.43
CA LEU A 162 -16.39 -12.30 2.91
C LEU A 162 -16.04 -10.86 3.34
N LYS A 163 -14.98 -10.70 4.16
CA LYS A 163 -14.50 -9.37 4.60
C LYS A 163 -14.05 -8.51 3.42
N MET A 164 -13.39 -9.10 2.42
CA MET A 164 -13.04 -8.41 1.17
C MET A 164 -14.28 -7.91 0.44
N LEU A 165 -15.32 -8.74 0.28
CA LEU A 165 -16.55 -8.29 -0.37
C LEU A 165 -17.23 -7.15 0.40
N GLU A 166 -17.24 -7.21 1.73
CA GLU A 166 -17.78 -6.15 2.57
C GLU A 166 -17.00 -4.84 2.42
N LEU A 167 -15.66 -4.91 2.38
CA LEU A 167 -14.79 -3.75 2.16
C LEU A 167 -15.06 -3.09 0.79
N PHE A 168 -15.25 -3.89 -0.26
CA PHE A 168 -15.40 -3.37 -1.62
C PHE A 168 -16.82 -2.90 -1.97
N ARG A 169 -17.88 -3.48 -1.38
CA ARG A 169 -19.28 -3.08 -1.63
C ARG A 169 -19.52 -1.56 -1.63
N PRO A 170 -19.09 -0.78 -0.62
CA PRO A 170 -19.34 0.66 -0.59
C PRO A 170 -18.51 1.45 -1.61
N MET A 171 -17.47 0.87 -2.20
CA MET A 171 -16.55 1.55 -3.12
C MET A 171 -16.96 1.44 -4.60
N CYS A 172 -18.04 0.72 -4.90
CA CYS A 172 -18.51 0.51 -6.27
C CYS A 172 -19.14 1.77 -6.87
N ARG A 173 -18.99 1.98 -8.17
CA ARG A 173 -19.83 2.91 -8.94
C ARG A 173 -21.25 2.36 -9.07
N PRO A 174 -22.27 2.97 -8.45
CA PRO A 174 -23.63 2.44 -8.48
C PRO A 174 -24.23 2.43 -9.88
N GLU A 175 -23.88 3.39 -10.74
CA GLU A 175 -24.36 3.47 -12.12
C GLU A 175 -23.90 2.25 -12.93
N LYS A 176 -22.64 1.85 -12.74
CA LYS A 176 -22.08 0.68 -13.43
C LYS A 176 -22.71 -0.62 -12.94
N LEU A 177 -22.99 -0.74 -11.64
CA LEU A 177 -23.75 -1.88 -11.11
C LEU A 177 -25.15 -1.98 -11.69
N ILE A 178 -25.85 -0.85 -11.83
CA ILE A 178 -27.18 -0.80 -12.42
C ILE A 178 -27.12 -1.19 -13.89
N GLU A 179 -26.17 -0.66 -14.66
CA GLU A 179 -25.95 -1.02 -16.07
C GLU A 179 -25.72 -2.52 -16.25
N LEU A 180 -24.87 -3.12 -15.43
CA LEU A 180 -24.59 -4.56 -15.44
C LEU A 180 -25.83 -5.38 -15.06
N ALA A 181 -26.61 -4.92 -14.10
CA ALA A 181 -27.87 -5.56 -13.71
C ALA A 181 -28.90 -5.53 -14.84
N ILE A 182 -28.97 -4.42 -15.59
CA ILE A 182 -29.83 -4.28 -16.79
C ILE A 182 -29.33 -5.21 -17.90
N GLN A 183 -28.05 -5.20 -18.24
CA GLN A 183 -27.47 -6.05 -19.28
C GLN A 183 -27.58 -7.57 -18.99
N LYS A 184 -27.49 -7.97 -17.71
CA LYS A 184 -27.70 -9.36 -17.32
C LYS A 184 -29.17 -9.80 -17.43
N LYS A 185 -30.10 -8.86 -17.25
CA LYS A 185 -31.55 -9.07 -17.38
C LYS A 185 -32.02 -9.07 -18.82
N TYR A 186 -31.53 -8.12 -19.61
CA TYR A 186 -31.89 -7.92 -20.99
C TYR A 186 -30.69 -8.33 -21.83
N ARG A 187 -30.71 -9.57 -22.32
CA ARG A 187 -29.88 -9.89 -23.48
C ARG A 187 -30.39 -9.05 -24.65
N PRO A 188 -29.57 -8.72 -25.66
CA PRO A 188 -29.97 -7.81 -26.76
C PRO A 188 -31.23 -8.22 -27.56
N ASN A 189 -31.83 -9.37 -27.27
CA ASN A 189 -33.01 -9.92 -27.93
C ASN A 189 -34.30 -9.86 -27.08
N ASP A 190 -34.30 -9.33 -25.85
CA ASP A 190 -35.48 -9.32 -24.98
C ASP A 190 -36.13 -7.92 -24.88
N ASP A 191 -37.46 -7.87 -25.07
CA ASP A 191 -38.28 -6.65 -25.10
C ASP A 191 -38.29 -5.92 -23.74
N PRO A 192 -37.86 -4.65 -23.66
CA PRO A 192 -37.67 -3.91 -22.41
C PRO A 192 -38.93 -3.63 -21.58
N THR A 193 -40.14 -3.91 -22.06
CA THR A 193 -41.38 -3.38 -21.48
C THR A 193 -42.07 -4.23 -20.40
N GLN A 194 -41.49 -5.34 -19.90
CA GLN A 194 -42.16 -6.18 -18.89
C GLN A 194 -41.67 -5.95 -17.43
N PRO A 195 -42.60 -5.75 -16.44
CA PRO A 195 -42.26 -5.11 -15.16
C PRO A 195 -41.81 -6.03 -14.02
N GLU A 196 -41.65 -7.34 -14.23
CA GLU A 196 -41.64 -8.30 -13.11
C GLU A 196 -40.27 -8.55 -12.43
N HIS A 197 -39.15 -8.02 -12.94
CA HIS A 197 -37.91 -8.81 -12.79
C HIS A 197 -36.82 -8.33 -11.81
N PHE A 198 -36.94 -7.42 -10.83
CA PHE A 198 -35.74 -6.89 -10.10
C PHE A 198 -35.29 -7.68 -8.84
N PRO A 199 -34.22 -8.52 -8.84
CA PRO A 199 -33.75 -9.24 -7.65
C PRO A 199 -32.33 -8.80 -7.22
N THR A 200 -31.61 -8.02 -8.02
CA THR A 200 -30.18 -7.70 -7.81
C THR A 200 -29.94 -6.62 -6.74
N LEU A 201 -31.02 -6.04 -6.20
CA LEU A 201 -30.95 -5.06 -5.11
C LEU A 201 -30.80 -5.68 -3.72
N VAL A 202 -30.72 -7.02 -3.61
CA VAL A 202 -30.60 -7.71 -2.32
C VAL A 202 -29.22 -7.51 -1.66
N LEU A 203 -28.18 -7.17 -2.43
CA LEU A 203 -26.83 -6.90 -1.88
C LEU A 203 -26.75 -5.61 -1.04
N PHE A 204 -27.70 -4.68 -1.18
CA PHE A 204 -27.73 -3.40 -0.46
C PHE A 204 -28.84 -3.32 0.61
N LYS A 205 -29.59 -4.41 0.85
CA LYS A 205 -30.77 -4.41 1.72
C LYS A 205 -30.68 -5.30 2.97
N LYS A 206 -29.54 -5.90 3.28
CA LYS A 206 -29.33 -6.48 4.62
C LYS A 206 -28.76 -5.40 5.54
N LYS A 207 -29.67 -4.73 6.26
CA LYS A 207 -29.37 -4.11 7.56
C LYS A 207 -29.17 -5.20 8.59
#